data_AF-A0A2K3LTY4-F1
#
_entry.id   AF-A0A2K3LTY4-F1
#
_cell.length_a   1.000
_cell.length_b   1.000
_cell.length_c   1.000
_cell.angle_alpha   90.00
_cell.angle_beta   90.00
_cell.angle_gamma   90.00
#
_symmetry.space_group_name_H-M   'P 1'
#
loop_
_entity.id
_entity.type
_entity.pdbx_description
1 polymer ?
#
loop_
_entity_poly.entity_id
_entity_poly.type
_entity_poly.pdbx_seq_one_letter_code
_entity_poly.pdbx_strand_id
1 'polypeptide(L)'
;MSYNSPDFTKIELSAPSLYTITFDGIPYQRLSGSSLSSVKQVKIDADISTRFEEFSLILFNWLQELDNIKSLTVTASTLQILSLVPDLFNVKLPSLLCNLKTLKVKLKPLPFRLHLISELAMFKNKSHKEIHKMPEASAEPFFTIPEGIVDILFQNSPSREIDITDYRSPHQIVQWVEIDLKTVEANETSNPQRGHNFVAFIHNLGTLE
;
A
#
# COMPACT_ATOMS: atom_id res chain seq x y z
N MET A 1 -22.07 -14.29 15.81
CA MET A 1 -22.43 -13.35 14.73
C MET A 1 -21.46 -13.58 13.59
N SER A 2 -21.95 -14.02 12.43
CA SER A 2 -21.13 -14.23 11.24
C SER A 2 -20.79 -12.89 10.63
N TYR A 3 -19.52 -12.48 10.69
CA TYR A 3 -19.03 -11.36 9.88
C TYR A 3 -19.16 -11.78 8.42
N ASN A 4 -20.15 -11.24 7.71
CA ASN A 4 -20.20 -11.34 6.26
C ASN A 4 -18.88 -10.77 5.74
N SER A 5 -18.03 -11.62 5.16
CA SER A 5 -16.87 -11.16 4.37
C SER A 5 -17.42 -10.11 3.40
N PRO A 6 -16.82 -8.91 3.33
CA PRO A 6 -17.16 -7.99 2.25
C PRO A 6 -17.00 -8.74 0.93
N ASP A 7 -18.05 -8.74 0.11
CA ASP A 7 -18.04 -9.34 -1.22
C ASP A 7 -17.13 -8.51 -2.12
N PHE A 8 -15.84 -8.83 -2.10
CA PHE A 8 -14.90 -8.26 -3.05
C PHE A 8 -15.18 -8.80 -4.43
N THR A 9 -15.18 -7.92 -5.42
CA THR A 9 -15.32 -8.31 -6.82
C THR A 9 -14.16 -9.22 -7.21
N LYS A 10 -14.46 -10.39 -7.75
CA LYS A 10 -13.45 -11.33 -8.27
C LYS A 10 -13.18 -11.02 -9.74
N ILE A 11 -11.92 -10.86 -10.10
CA ILE A 11 -11.45 -10.81 -11.49
C ILE A 11 -10.84 -12.18 -11.81
N GLU A 12 -11.40 -12.83 -12.82
CA GLU A 12 -10.88 -14.09 -13.34
C GLU A 12 -10.20 -13.86 -14.69
N LEU A 13 -8.93 -14.25 -14.79
CA LEU A 13 -8.14 -14.08 -16.00
C LEU A 13 -8.04 -15.41 -16.76
N SER A 14 -8.58 -15.43 -17.98
CA SER A 14 -8.55 -16.56 -18.92
C SER A 14 -7.70 -16.22 -20.17
N ALA A 15 -6.51 -15.67 -19.94
CA ALA A 15 -5.55 -15.29 -20.96
C ALA A 15 -4.24 -16.10 -20.79
N PRO A 16 -4.13 -17.32 -21.34
CA PRO A 16 -3.02 -18.24 -21.06
C PRO A 16 -1.64 -17.77 -21.54
N SER A 17 -1.59 -16.71 -22.34
CA SER A 17 -0.36 -16.06 -22.81
C SER A 17 -0.13 -14.69 -22.15
N LEU A 18 -0.83 -14.38 -21.06
CA LEU A 18 -0.72 -13.10 -20.36
C LEU A 18 0.65 -13.00 -19.68
N TYR A 19 1.53 -12.21 -20.26
CA TYR A 19 2.90 -12.07 -19.77
C TYR A 19 3.06 -11.00 -18.69
N THR A 20 2.31 -9.90 -18.80
CA THR A 20 2.43 -8.72 -17.94
C THR A 20 1.09 -8.30 -17.37
N ILE A 21 1.06 -7.99 -16.07
CA ILE A 21 -0.05 -7.30 -15.41
C ILE A 21 0.41 -5.93 -14.94
N THR A 22 -0.43 -4.91 -15.14
CA THR A 22 -0.23 -3.57 -14.58
C THR A 22 -1.50 -3.15 -13.87
N PHE A 23 -1.35 -2.67 -12.64
CA PHE A 23 -2.43 -2.18 -11.80
C PHE A 23 -2.08 -0.79 -11.25
N ASP A 24 -3.07 0.09 -11.24
CA ASP A 24 -3.01 1.45 -10.73
C ASP A 24 -4.35 1.76 -10.02
N GLY A 25 -4.29 2.18 -8.75
CA GLY A 25 -5.44 2.56 -7.93
C GLY A 25 -5.61 1.73 -6.65
N ILE A 26 -6.84 1.63 -6.13
CA ILE A 26 -7.13 0.96 -4.85
C ILE A 26 -7.50 -0.52 -5.11
N PRO A 27 -6.83 -1.50 -4.48
CA PRO A 27 -7.03 -2.92 -4.78
C PRO A 27 -8.31 -3.47 -4.12
N TYR A 28 -9.46 -3.24 -4.76
CA TYR A 28 -10.76 -3.74 -4.29
C TYR A 28 -11.08 -5.17 -4.74
N GLN A 29 -10.31 -5.72 -5.68
CA GLN A 29 -10.65 -6.96 -6.36
C GLN A 29 -9.76 -8.13 -5.95
N ARG A 30 -10.28 -9.35 -6.00
CA ARG A 30 -9.45 -10.57 -5.90
C ARG A 30 -9.04 -11.02 -7.30
N LEU A 31 -7.76 -11.35 -7.49
CA LEU A 31 -7.29 -11.98 -8.72
C LEU A 31 -7.42 -13.50 -8.62
N SER A 32 -7.72 -14.12 -9.75
CA SER A 32 -7.83 -15.57 -9.87
C SER A 32 -7.75 -16.01 -11.33
N GLY A 33 -7.60 -17.31 -11.54
CA GLY A 33 -7.62 -17.93 -12.87
C GLY A 33 -6.30 -18.60 -13.19
N SER A 34 -6.37 -19.70 -13.94
CA SER A 34 -5.21 -20.53 -14.31
C SER A 34 -4.13 -19.78 -15.08
N SER A 35 -4.51 -18.68 -15.74
CA SER A 35 -3.61 -17.86 -16.56
C SER A 35 -2.59 -17.07 -15.75
N LEU A 36 -2.79 -16.89 -14.44
CA LEU A 36 -1.84 -16.17 -13.57
C LEU A 36 -0.45 -16.81 -13.56
N SER A 37 -0.37 -18.13 -13.70
CA SER A 37 0.89 -18.89 -13.81
C SER A 37 1.78 -18.48 -15.00
N SER A 38 1.16 -17.94 -16.07
CA SER A 38 1.88 -17.48 -17.26
C SER A 38 2.54 -16.10 -17.08
N VAL A 39 2.08 -15.33 -16.09
CA VAL A 39 2.54 -13.96 -15.83
C VAL A 39 3.97 -13.98 -15.31
N LYS A 40 4.83 -13.17 -15.94
CA LYS A 40 6.25 -13.03 -15.55
C LYS A 40 6.60 -11.64 -15.05
N GLN A 41 5.79 -10.63 -15.37
CA GLN A 41 6.04 -9.24 -14.96
C GLN A 41 4.79 -8.64 -14.35
N VAL A 42 4.94 -8.02 -13.19
CA VAL A 42 3.84 -7.38 -12.48
C VAL A 42 4.24 -5.98 -12.07
N LYS A 43 3.35 -5.02 -12.33
CA LYS A 43 3.52 -3.61 -11.94
C LYS A 43 2.32 -3.21 -11.10
N ILE A 44 2.54 -2.78 -9.87
CA ILE A 44 1.48 -2.38 -8.95
C ILE A 44 1.77 -0.97 -8.44
N ASP A 45 0.82 -0.08 -8.65
CA ASP A 45 0.75 1.21 -8.01
C ASP A 45 -0.53 1.25 -7.18
N ALA A 46 -0.43 0.82 -5.92
CA ALA A 46 -1.57 0.75 -5.02
C ALA A 46 -1.71 2.04 -4.22
N ASP A 47 -2.94 2.54 -4.21
CA ASP A 47 -3.37 3.69 -3.41
C ASP A 47 -3.93 3.26 -2.05
N ILE A 48 -3.71 4.12 -1.07
CA ILE A 48 -4.19 3.93 0.30
C ILE A 48 -5.65 4.38 0.40
N SER A 49 -6.42 3.70 1.23
CA SER A 49 -7.79 4.10 1.55
C SER A 49 -8.12 3.69 2.99
N THR A 50 -9.25 4.15 3.52
CA THR A 50 -9.62 3.97 4.93
C THR A 50 -9.78 2.51 5.37
N ARG A 51 -9.90 1.57 4.41
CA ARG A 51 -9.97 0.12 4.65
C ARG A 51 -8.64 -0.58 4.38
N PHE A 52 -7.54 0.03 4.83
CA PHE A 52 -6.16 -0.41 4.54
C PHE A 52 -5.85 -1.84 4.97
N GLU A 53 -6.42 -2.34 6.08
CA GLU A 53 -6.24 -3.73 6.54
C GLU A 53 -6.80 -4.74 5.53
N GLU A 54 -7.91 -4.38 4.88
CA GLU A 54 -8.53 -5.26 3.89
C GLU A 54 -7.74 -5.24 2.57
N PHE A 55 -7.28 -4.05 2.17
CA PHE A 55 -6.50 -3.87 0.95
C PHE A 55 -5.09 -4.47 1.06
N SER A 56 -4.49 -4.45 2.25
CA SER A 56 -3.21 -5.10 2.51
C SER A 56 -3.31 -6.61 2.30
N LEU A 57 -4.37 -7.24 2.81
CA LEU A 57 -4.64 -8.66 2.62
C LEU A 57 -4.96 -9.00 1.16
N ILE A 58 -5.72 -8.17 0.45
CA ILE A 58 -6.00 -8.38 -0.98
C ILE A 58 -4.71 -8.34 -1.79
N LEU A 59 -3.88 -7.33 -1.57
CA LEU A 59 -2.60 -7.18 -2.25
C LEU A 59 -1.67 -8.36 -1.95
N PHE A 60 -1.63 -8.81 -0.70
CA PHE A 60 -0.88 -9.98 -0.30
C PHE A 60 -1.35 -11.25 -1.01
N ASN A 61 -2.66 -11.49 -1.06
CA ASN A 61 -3.24 -12.62 -1.78
C ASN A 61 -2.90 -12.57 -3.27
N TRP A 62 -2.88 -11.39 -3.90
CA TRP A 62 -2.43 -11.28 -5.30
C TRP A 62 -1.01 -11.79 -5.48
N LEU A 63 -0.09 -11.39 -4.61
CA LEU A 63 1.31 -11.82 -4.68
C LEU A 63 1.47 -13.34 -4.46
N GLN A 64 0.57 -13.96 -3.69
CA GLN A 64 0.54 -15.42 -3.51
C GLN A 64 0.06 -16.16 -4.77
N GLU A 65 -0.95 -15.62 -5.46
CA GLU A 65 -1.47 -16.19 -6.71
C GLU A 65 -0.51 -15.98 -7.91
N LEU A 66 0.43 -15.06 -7.78
CA LEU A 66 1.43 -14.70 -8.79
C LEU A 66 2.78 -15.41 -8.54
N ASP A 67 2.74 -16.72 -8.33
CA ASP A 67 3.87 -17.58 -7.93
C ASP A 67 5.06 -17.61 -8.93
N ASN A 68 4.76 -17.30 -10.19
CA ASN A 68 5.64 -17.51 -11.33
C ASN A 68 6.35 -16.24 -11.84
N ILE A 69 6.15 -15.12 -11.14
CA ILE A 69 6.69 -13.83 -11.58
C ILE A 69 8.20 -13.78 -11.42
N LYS A 70 8.85 -13.06 -12.35
CA LYS A 70 10.30 -12.82 -12.37
C LYS A 70 10.63 -11.36 -12.08
N SER A 71 9.68 -10.46 -12.33
CA SER A 71 9.85 -9.03 -12.14
C SER A 71 8.64 -8.42 -11.46
N LEU A 72 8.90 -7.68 -10.38
CA LEU A 72 7.91 -6.91 -9.65
C LEU A 72 8.31 -5.45 -9.66
N THR A 73 7.45 -4.58 -10.14
CA THR A 73 7.59 -3.12 -10.00
C THR A 73 6.50 -2.62 -9.06
N VAL A 74 6.86 -1.92 -8.00
CA VAL A 74 5.94 -1.41 -6.99
C VAL A 74 6.25 0.04 -6.64
N THR A 75 5.27 0.75 -6.09
CA THR A 75 5.50 2.06 -5.45
C THR A 75 5.78 1.92 -3.95
N ALA A 76 6.36 2.97 -3.35
CA ALA A 76 6.56 3.03 -1.90
C ALA A 76 5.24 2.92 -1.12
N SER A 77 4.14 3.50 -1.62
CA SER A 77 2.79 3.30 -1.05
C SER A 77 2.37 1.84 -1.06
N THR A 78 2.57 1.16 -2.19
CA THR A 78 2.24 -0.26 -2.33
C THR A 78 2.94 -1.09 -1.26
N LEU A 79 4.23 -0.86 -1.03
CA LEU A 79 5.00 -1.57 0.00
C LEU A 79 4.52 -1.24 1.41
N GLN A 80 4.09 -0.02 1.67
CA GLN A 80 3.51 0.34 2.96
C GLN A 80 2.18 -0.32 3.20
N ILE A 81 1.27 -0.32 2.23
CA ILE A 81 0.00 -1.05 2.33
C ILE A 81 0.28 -2.51 2.64
N LEU A 82 1.22 -3.12 1.91
CA LEU A 82 1.61 -4.51 2.14
C LEU A 82 2.16 -4.73 3.56
N SER A 83 2.97 -3.80 4.09
CA SER A 83 3.53 -3.90 5.45
C SER A 83 2.48 -3.87 6.56
N LEU A 84 1.24 -3.46 6.27
CA LEU A 84 0.11 -3.48 7.20
C LEU A 84 -0.55 -4.86 7.32
N VAL A 85 -0.11 -5.86 6.55
CA VAL A 85 -0.58 -7.25 6.71
C VAL A 85 -0.16 -7.76 8.10
N PRO A 86 -1.12 -8.21 8.93
CA PRO A 86 -0.80 -8.79 10.23
C PRO A 86 0.16 -9.97 10.10
N ASP A 87 1.15 -10.03 10.98
CA ASP A 87 2.15 -11.11 11.06
C ASP A 87 2.96 -11.38 9.78
N LEU A 88 2.95 -10.48 8.80
CA LEU A 88 3.71 -10.63 7.55
C LEU A 88 5.20 -10.92 7.79
N PHE A 89 5.78 -10.26 8.78
CA PHE A 89 7.20 -10.39 9.15
C PHE A 89 7.47 -11.61 10.05
N ASN A 90 6.43 -12.20 10.65
CA ASN A 90 6.54 -13.26 11.64
C ASN A 90 6.33 -14.65 11.03
N VAL A 91 5.65 -14.74 9.88
CA VAL A 91 5.33 -16.01 9.23
C VAL A 91 6.38 -16.32 8.16
N LYS A 92 6.95 -17.53 8.19
CA LYS A 92 7.70 -18.04 7.03
C LYS A 92 6.70 -18.16 5.89
N LEU A 93 6.93 -17.45 4.79
CA LEU A 93 6.06 -17.47 3.62
C LEU A 93 6.65 -18.42 2.57
N PRO A 94 6.45 -19.75 2.67
CA PRO A 94 7.23 -20.75 1.94
C PRO A 94 7.10 -20.67 0.41
N SER A 95 6.13 -19.91 -0.12
CA SER A 95 5.84 -19.82 -1.55
C SER A 95 5.79 -18.39 -2.10
N LEU A 96 5.96 -17.37 -1.26
CA LEU A 96 5.84 -15.98 -1.72
C LEU A 96 7.00 -15.68 -2.69
N LEU A 97 6.65 -15.39 -3.95
CA LEU A 97 7.55 -14.83 -4.97
C LEU A 97 8.88 -15.59 -5.13
N CYS A 98 8.89 -16.92 -5.04
CA CYS A 98 10.11 -17.74 -5.10
C CYS A 98 10.90 -17.62 -6.43
N ASN A 99 10.25 -17.18 -7.50
CA ASN A 99 10.85 -16.99 -8.82
C ASN A 99 11.28 -15.55 -9.11
N LEU A 100 11.09 -14.63 -8.15
CA LEU A 100 11.39 -13.23 -8.33
C LEU A 100 12.90 -13.05 -8.52
N LYS A 101 13.26 -12.21 -9.49
CA LYS A 101 14.67 -11.86 -9.79
C LYS A 101 14.92 -10.38 -9.63
N THR A 102 13.92 -9.58 -10.01
CA THR A 102 14.02 -8.12 -10.07
C THR A 102 12.89 -7.48 -9.27
N LEU A 103 13.23 -6.58 -8.36
CA LEU A 103 12.29 -5.70 -7.67
C LEU A 103 12.64 -4.27 -8.00
N LYS A 104 11.72 -3.56 -8.65
CA LYS A 104 11.84 -2.12 -8.87
C LYS A 104 10.90 -1.37 -7.95
N VAL A 105 11.44 -0.49 -7.12
CA VAL A 105 10.65 0.37 -6.23
C VAL A 105 10.66 1.80 -6.75
N LYS A 106 9.48 2.35 -6.99
CA LYS A 106 9.31 3.75 -7.40
C LYS A 106 8.93 4.60 -6.19
N LEU A 107 9.75 5.57 -5.86
CA LEU A 107 9.41 6.58 -4.86
C LEU A 107 8.64 7.69 -5.57
N LYS A 108 7.32 7.71 -5.37
CA LYS A 108 6.43 8.75 -5.89
C LYS A 108 5.91 9.59 -4.72
N PRO A 109 5.70 10.90 -4.91
CA PRO A 109 4.94 11.70 -3.95
C PRO A 109 3.51 11.17 -3.88
N LEU A 110 2.97 11.09 -2.67
CA LEU A 110 1.58 10.70 -2.41
C LEU A 110 0.76 11.92 -2.02
N PRO A 111 -0.55 11.92 -2.29
CA PRO A 111 -1.46 12.94 -1.78
C PRO A 111 -1.38 13.02 -0.25
N PHE A 112 -1.34 14.24 0.29
CA PHE A 112 -1.14 14.52 1.72
C PHE A 112 -2.21 13.86 2.62
N ARG A 113 -3.44 13.73 2.10
CA ARG A 113 -4.52 13.02 2.82
C ARG A 113 -4.24 11.53 3.01
N LEU A 114 -3.62 10.88 2.02
CA LEU A 114 -3.26 9.47 2.10
C LEU A 114 -2.09 9.26 3.06
N HIS A 115 -1.19 10.24 3.13
CA HIS A 115 -0.10 10.31 4.11
C HIS A 115 -0.59 10.27 5.55
N LEU A 116 -1.53 11.14 5.92
CA LEU A 116 -2.08 11.15 7.28
C LEU A 116 -2.76 9.82 7.64
N ILE A 117 -3.51 9.21 6.71
CA ILE A 117 -4.19 7.92 6.94
C ILE A 117 -3.17 6.80 7.19
N SER A 118 -2.10 6.73 6.39
CA SER A 118 -1.05 5.72 6.57
C SER A 118 -0.28 5.89 7.87
N GLU A 119 0.05 7.12 8.23
CA GLU A 119 0.79 7.42 9.44
C GLU A 119 -0.03 6.99 10.66
N LEU A 120 -1.31 7.37 10.71
CA LEU A 120 -2.25 6.92 11.75
C LEU A 120 -2.43 5.40 11.80
N ALA A 121 -2.49 4.73 10.64
CA ALA A 121 -2.59 3.27 10.57
C ALA A 121 -1.35 2.57 11.15
N MET A 122 -0.15 3.10 10.87
CA MET A 122 1.10 2.56 11.41
C MET A 122 1.23 2.75 12.92
N PHE A 123 0.68 3.82 13.48
CA PHE A 123 0.72 4.09 14.93
C PHE A 123 -0.25 3.24 15.75
N LYS A 124 -1.37 2.77 15.18
CA LYS A 124 -2.29 1.84 15.88
C LYS A 124 -1.63 0.52 16.30
N ASN A 125 -0.58 0.10 15.58
CA ASN A 125 0.12 -1.16 15.85
C ASN A 125 1.33 -1.00 16.79
N LYS A 126 1.68 0.24 17.19
CA LYS A 126 2.74 0.50 18.19
C LYS A 126 2.11 0.66 19.58
N SER A 127 2.69 0.00 20.58
CA SER A 127 2.21 0.09 21.96
C SER A 127 2.16 1.56 22.44
N HIS A 128 1.14 1.90 23.22
CA HIS A 128 0.83 3.26 23.73
C HIS A 128 1.99 4.05 24.37
N LYS A 129 3.15 3.43 24.64
CA LYS A 129 4.31 4.08 25.29
C LYS A 129 5.17 4.96 24.38
N GLU A 130 4.97 4.97 23.06
CA GLU A 130 5.78 5.79 22.12
C GLU A 130 5.03 6.98 21.50
N ILE A 131 3.77 7.22 21.88
CA ILE A 131 2.95 8.31 21.31
C ILE A 131 3.47 9.71 21.73
N HIS A 132 4.31 9.80 22.76
CA HIS A 132 4.87 11.06 23.28
C HIS A 132 6.12 11.58 22.55
N LYS A 133 6.52 10.98 21.42
CA LYS A 133 7.57 11.52 20.55
C LYS A 133 7.02 11.71 19.13
N MET A 134 6.07 12.62 18.96
CA MET A 134 5.89 13.25 17.65
C MET A 134 7.16 14.07 17.39
N PRO A 135 7.95 13.78 16.34
CA PRO A 135 8.93 14.74 15.87
C PRO A 135 8.12 15.93 15.33
N GLU A 136 8.36 17.13 15.85
CA GLU A 136 7.98 18.35 15.16
C GLU A 136 8.46 18.25 13.71
N ALA A 137 7.51 18.18 12.78
CA ALA A 137 7.66 18.34 11.33
C ALA A 137 9.11 18.16 10.82
N SER A 138 9.61 16.92 10.76
CA SER A 138 10.77 16.67 9.90
C SER A 138 10.29 16.85 8.46
N ALA A 139 10.83 17.86 7.80
CA ALA A 139 10.42 18.41 6.50
C ALA A 139 10.58 17.48 5.28
N GLU A 140 10.45 16.17 5.44
CA GLU A 140 10.30 15.23 4.34
C GLU A 140 9.17 14.24 4.66
N PRO A 141 7.90 14.56 4.29
CA PRO A 141 6.74 13.69 4.50
C PRO A 141 6.75 12.44 3.57
N PHE A 142 7.92 12.02 3.09
CA PHE A 142 8.03 11.00 2.06
C PHE A 142 8.31 9.64 2.66
N PHE A 143 7.24 8.90 2.85
CA PHE A 143 7.14 7.47 2.55
C PHE A 143 8.44 6.77 2.19
N THR A 144 9.11 6.32 3.24
CA THR A 144 10.25 5.42 3.19
C THR A 144 9.77 4.01 2.86
N ILE A 145 10.65 3.22 2.27
CA ILE A 145 10.41 1.78 2.10
C ILE A 145 10.37 1.17 3.51
N PRO A 146 9.29 0.47 3.91
CA PRO A 146 9.24 -0.17 5.22
C PRO A 146 10.42 -1.11 5.44
N GLU A 147 11.04 -1.05 6.62
CA GLU A 147 12.18 -1.90 6.95
C GLU A 147 11.79 -3.38 6.87
N GLY A 148 12.67 -4.22 6.30
CA GLY A 148 12.46 -5.67 6.17
C GLY A 148 11.47 -6.12 5.08
N ILE A 149 10.62 -5.24 4.52
CA ILE A 149 9.61 -5.65 3.52
C ILE A 149 10.24 -6.21 2.25
N VAL A 150 11.37 -5.64 1.83
CA VAL A 150 12.11 -6.08 0.65
C VAL A 150 12.72 -7.46 0.89
N ASP A 151 13.20 -7.72 2.11
CA ASP A 151 13.78 -9.02 2.45
C ASP A 151 12.71 -10.12 2.48
N ILE A 152 11.48 -9.80 2.92
CA ILE A 152 10.34 -10.72 2.82
C ILE A 152 10.02 -11.05 1.36
N LEU A 153 9.95 -10.03 0.49
CA LEU A 153 9.63 -10.24 -0.93
C LEU A 153 10.68 -11.13 -1.63
N PHE A 154 11.93 -11.11 -1.17
CA PHE A 154 13.02 -11.93 -1.70
C PHE A 154 13.32 -13.19 -0.87
N GLN A 155 12.56 -13.49 0.19
CA GLN A 155 12.93 -14.52 1.17
C GLN A 155 13.22 -15.90 0.54
N ASN A 156 12.55 -16.24 -0.56
CA ASN A 156 12.71 -17.52 -1.27
C ASN A 156 13.30 -17.38 -2.68
N SER A 157 13.78 -16.19 -3.04
CA SER A 157 14.28 -15.90 -4.38
C SER A 157 15.77 -16.25 -4.51
N PRO A 158 16.18 -16.99 -5.56
CA PRO A 158 17.59 -17.35 -5.77
C PRO A 158 18.45 -16.20 -6.29
N SER A 159 17.85 -15.10 -6.75
CA SER A 159 18.53 -13.95 -7.34
C SER A 159 17.83 -12.66 -6.91
N ARG A 160 18.62 -11.62 -6.64
CA ARG A 160 18.13 -10.36 -6.09
C ARG A 160 18.78 -9.19 -6.82
N GLU A 161 18.02 -8.56 -7.70
CA GLU A 161 18.32 -7.25 -8.28
C GLU A 161 17.28 -6.26 -7.79
N ILE A 162 17.73 -5.17 -7.16
CA ILE A 162 16.87 -4.12 -6.63
C ILE A 162 17.22 -2.80 -7.32
N ASP A 163 16.22 -2.18 -7.93
CA ASP A 163 16.31 -0.84 -8.51
C ASP A 163 15.35 0.10 -7.77
N ILE A 164 15.89 1.08 -7.06
CA ILE A 164 15.08 2.13 -6.42
C ILE A 164 15.20 3.38 -7.27
N THR A 165 14.09 3.80 -7.86
CA THR A 165 14.03 5.02 -8.65
C THR A 165 13.25 6.09 -7.90
N ASP A 166 13.88 7.23 -7.66
CA ASP A 166 13.27 8.37 -7.01
C ASP A 166 12.68 9.36 -8.04
N TYR A 167 11.37 9.57 -7.97
CA TYR A 167 10.65 10.55 -8.79
C TYR A 167 10.22 11.77 -7.98
N ARG A 168 10.65 11.88 -6.72
CA ARG A 168 10.36 13.04 -5.86
C ARG A 168 11.15 14.25 -6.37
N SER A 169 10.45 15.20 -6.99
CA SER A 169 10.98 16.54 -7.19
C SER A 169 10.52 17.42 -6.02
N PRO A 170 11.44 18.12 -5.32
CA PRO A 170 11.08 19.06 -4.24
C PRO A 170 10.04 20.08 -4.68
N HIS A 171 10.06 20.51 -5.94
CA HIS A 171 9.11 21.49 -6.49
C HIS A 171 7.72 20.90 -6.74
N GLN A 172 7.63 19.64 -7.17
CA GLN A 172 6.33 19.00 -7.38
C GLN A 172 5.62 18.77 -6.04
N ILE A 173 6.36 18.27 -5.05
CA ILE A 173 5.87 18.04 -3.69
C ILE A 173 5.13 19.26 -3.13
N VAL A 174 5.76 20.45 -3.19
CA VAL A 174 5.19 21.68 -2.63
C VAL A 174 3.89 22.05 -3.33
N GLN A 175 3.84 21.92 -4.67
CA GLN A 175 2.61 22.17 -5.44
C GLN A 175 1.48 21.19 -5.09
N TRP A 176 1.78 19.90 -4.92
CA TRP A 176 0.76 18.90 -4.58
C TRP A 176 0.20 19.07 -3.16
N VAL A 177 1.06 19.38 -2.18
CA VAL A 177 0.61 19.70 -0.81
C VAL A 177 -0.29 20.93 -0.81
N GLU A 178 0.06 21.97 -1.57
CA GLU A 178 -0.73 23.19 -1.65
C GLU A 178 -2.10 22.96 -2.34
N ILE A 179 -2.14 22.10 -3.38
CA ILE A 179 -3.38 21.70 -4.06
C ILE A 179 -4.26 20.86 -3.13
N ASP A 180 -3.70 19.91 -2.39
CA ASP A 180 -4.45 19.05 -1.47
C ASP A 180 -5.03 19.84 -0.29
N LEU A 181 -4.26 20.77 0.29
CA LEU A 181 -4.73 21.66 1.36
C LEU A 181 -5.89 22.54 0.88
N LYS A 182 -5.75 23.19 -0.28
CA LYS A 182 -6.83 23.99 -0.88
C LYS A 182 -8.06 23.13 -1.18
N THR A 183 -7.86 21.87 -1.59
CA THR A 183 -8.95 20.91 -1.84
C THR A 183 -9.63 20.46 -0.54
N VAL A 184 -8.89 20.34 0.58
CA VAL A 184 -9.46 20.07 1.90
C VAL A 184 -10.35 21.23 2.34
N GLU A 185 -9.82 22.45 2.31
CA GLU A 185 -10.51 23.67 2.72
C GLU A 185 -11.77 23.93 1.88
N ALA A 186 -11.67 23.73 0.55
CA ALA A 186 -12.81 23.87 -0.36
C ALA A 186 -13.90 22.82 -0.11
N ASN A 187 -13.53 21.58 0.22
CA ASN A 187 -14.51 20.53 0.50
C ASN A 187 -15.20 20.71 1.87
N GLU A 188 -14.52 21.29 2.86
CA GLU A 188 -15.13 21.67 4.14
C GLU A 188 -16.17 22.79 3.96
N THR A 189 -15.90 23.75 3.08
CA THR A 189 -16.83 24.85 2.77
C THR A 189 -17.99 24.42 1.88
N SER A 190 -17.79 23.49 0.94
CA SER A 190 -18.86 23.06 0.02
C SER A 190 -19.76 21.95 0.55
N ASN A 191 -19.25 21.09 1.45
CA ASN A 191 -20.04 20.02 2.08
C ASN A 191 -19.53 19.73 3.50
N PRO A 192 -20.01 20.47 4.51
CA PRO A 192 -19.50 20.39 5.87
C PRO A 192 -19.62 18.98 6.48
N GLN A 193 -20.60 18.16 6.07
CA GLN A 193 -20.72 16.77 6.57
C GLN A 193 -19.52 15.90 6.17
N ARG A 194 -18.88 16.12 5.02
CA ARG A 194 -17.73 15.34 4.56
C ARG A 194 -16.43 15.74 5.28
N GLY A 195 -16.29 17.03 5.61
CA GLY A 195 -15.23 17.57 6.46
C GLY A 195 -15.36 17.10 7.91
N HIS A 196 -16.57 17.20 8.47
CA HIS A 196 -16.90 16.67 9.79
C HIS A 196 -16.63 15.16 9.91
N ASN A 197 -16.87 14.36 8.86
CA ASN A 197 -16.55 12.93 8.89
C ASN A 197 -15.04 12.63 8.93
N PHE A 198 -14.21 13.46 8.30
CA PHE A 198 -12.75 13.32 8.38
C PHE A 198 -12.25 13.76 9.75
N VAL A 199 -12.67 14.91 10.25
CA VAL A 199 -12.32 15.40 11.60
C VAL A 199 -12.84 14.47 12.70
N ALA A 200 -14.06 13.94 12.56
CA ALA A 200 -14.62 12.95 13.48
C ALA A 200 -13.92 11.59 13.39
N PHE A 201 -13.41 11.19 12.22
CA PHE A 201 -12.55 10.00 12.09
C PHE A 201 -11.24 10.18 12.85
N ILE A 202 -10.60 11.36 12.75
CA ILE A 202 -9.41 11.69 13.53
C ILE A 202 -9.72 11.72 15.04
N HIS A 203 -10.84 12.32 15.44
CA HIS A 203 -11.23 12.45 16.85
C HIS A 203 -11.66 11.11 17.49
N ASN A 204 -12.46 10.29 16.80
CA ASN A 204 -12.91 8.99 17.31
C ASN A 204 -11.79 7.96 17.45
N LEU A 205 -10.69 8.12 16.72
CA LEU A 205 -9.50 7.26 16.85
C LEU A 205 -8.59 7.68 18.00
N GLY A 206 -8.73 8.90 18.52
CA GLY A 206 -8.04 9.36 19.72
C GLY A 206 -8.76 9.01 21.03
N THR A 207 -9.99 8.50 20.97
CA THR A 207 -10.84 8.21 22.14
C THR A 207 -11.21 6.73 22.31
N LEU A 208 -10.51 5.80 21.63
CA LEU A 208 -10.56 4.38 21.97
C LEU A 208 -9.58 4.13 23.13
N GLU A 209 -10.08 4.40 24.34
CA GLU A 209 -9.48 3.99 25.63
C GLU A 209 -9.52 2.48 25.83
#